data_AF-A0A2V7IBV8-F1
#
_entry.id   AF-A0A2V7IBV8-F1
#
_cell.length_a   1.000
_cell.length_b   1.000
_cell.length_c   1.000
_cell.angle_alpha   90.00
_cell.angle_beta   90.00
_cell.angle_gamma   90.00
#
_symmetry.space_group_name_H-M   'P 1'
#
loop_
_entity.id
_entity.type
_entity.pdbx_description
1 polymer ?
#
loop_
_entity_poly.entity_id
_entity_poly.type
_entity_poly.pdbx_seq_one_letter_code
_entity_poly.pdbx_strand_id
1 'polypeptide(L)' 'MAIASPRITAECIEATEFPELSQRYRVMAVPKIVINDALQFEGAIPEKDFLGAVLRAVDGQHSAPPMNE' A
#
# COMPACT_ATOMS: atom_id res chain seq x y z
N MET A 1 4.11 -0.65 -11.31
CA MET A 1 4.52 0.64 -10.70
C MET A 1 5.98 0.66 -10.25
N ALA A 2 6.46 -0.27 -9.41
CA ALA A 2 7.85 -0.25 -8.91
C ALA A 2 8.93 -0.18 -10.02
N ILE A 3 8.73 -0.92 -11.11
CA ILE A 3 9.64 -0.87 -12.28
C ILE A 3 9.63 0.51 -12.96
N ALA A 4 8.49 1.21 -12.93
CA ALA A 4 8.31 2.47 -13.62
C ALA A 4 8.84 3.69 -12.82
N SER A 5 9.07 3.55 -11.51
CA SER A 5 9.49 4.66 -10.66
C SER A 5 10.38 4.19 -9.51
N PRO A 6 11.58 4.75 -9.34
CA PRO A 6 12.48 4.41 -8.23
C PRO A 6 11.95 4.86 -6.86
N ARG A 7 10.86 5.65 -6.82
CA ARG A 7 10.20 6.08 -5.59
C ARG A 7 9.24 5.03 -5.03
N ILE A 8 9.04 3.92 -5.74
CA ILE A 8 8.08 2.89 -5.37
C ILE A 8 8.82 1.57 -5.22
N THR A 9 8.87 1.05 -4.00
CA THR A 9 9.22 -0.35 -3.71
C THR A 9 7.94 -1.18 -3.64
N ALA A 10 8.00 -2.43 -4.09
CA ALA A 10 6.89 -3.36 -4.01
C ALA A 10 7.41 -4.76 -3.71
N GLU A 11 6.72 -5.46 -2.82
CA GLU A 11 7.01 -6.83 -2.43
C GLU A 11 5.73 -7.66 -2.58
N CYS A 12 5.89 -8.87 -3.12
CA CYS A 12 4.81 -9.85 -3.18
C CYS A 12 5.06 -10.86 -2.06
N ILE A 13 4.08 -11.04 -1.19
CA ILE A 13 4.17 -11.94 -0.04
C ILE A 13 3.15 -13.05 -0.19
N GLU A 14 3.60 -14.29 -0.08
CA GLU A 14 2.74 -15.46 -0.09
C GLU A 14 2.03 -15.57 1.26
N ALA A 15 0.70 -15.48 1.28
CA ALA A 15 -0.05 -15.30 2.52
C ALA A 15 -0.02 -16.54 3.44
N THR A 16 0.14 -17.73 2.87
CA THR A 16 0.15 -19.00 3.61
C THR A 16 1.50 -19.31 4.27
N GLU A 17 2.61 -18.81 3.71
CA GLU A 17 3.96 -18.91 4.26
C GLU A 17 4.20 -17.93 5.41
N PHE A 18 3.43 -16.83 5.46
CA PHE A 18 3.56 -15.78 6.47
C PHE A 18 2.24 -15.56 7.25
N PRO A 19 1.77 -16.56 8.03
CA PRO A 19 0.48 -16.50 8.72
C PRO A 19 0.39 -15.34 9.73
N GLU A 20 1.50 -14.98 10.39
CA GLU A 20 1.55 -13.84 11.31
C GLU A 20 1.27 -12.51 10.59
N LEU A 21 1.81 -12.34 9.39
CA LEU A 21 1.60 -11.15 8.57
C LEU A 21 0.15 -11.09 8.07
N SER A 22 -0.38 -12.24 7.65
CA SER A 22 -1.78 -12.40 7.25
C SER A 22 -2.73 -12.03 8.40
N GLN A 23 -2.42 -12.43 9.64
CA GLN A 23 -3.18 -12.03 10.82
C GLN A 23 -3.06 -10.53 11.10
N ARG A 24 -1.84 -9.96 11.05
CA ARG A 24 -1.58 -8.54 11.29
C ARG A 24 -2.39 -7.63 10.36
N TYR A 25 -2.41 -7.94 9.06
CA TYR A 25 -3.19 -7.18 8.07
C TYR A 25 -4.61 -7.70 7.86
N ARG A 26 -5.05 -8.68 8.67
CA ARG A 26 -6.38 -9.29 8.59
C ARG A 26 -6.71 -9.67 7.15
N VAL A 27 -5.83 -10.45 6.52
CA VAL A 27 -6.01 -10.95 5.15
C VAL A 27 -7.18 -11.94 5.16
N MET A 28 -8.31 -11.54 4.57
CA MET A 28 -9.49 -12.39 4.44
C MET A 28 -9.67 -12.91 3.00
N ALA A 29 -9.21 -12.14 2.03
CA ALA A 29 -9.17 -12.50 0.62
C ALA A 29 -7.82 -12.07 -0.01
N VAL A 30 -7.42 -12.78 -1.05
CA VAL A 30 -6.23 -12.47 -1.86
C VAL A 30 -6.63 -12.11 -3.30
N PRO A 31 -5.88 -11.21 -3.96
CA PRO A 31 -4.75 -10.44 -3.44
C PRO A 31 -5.19 -9.36 -2.44
N LYS A 32 -4.40 -9.14 -1.38
CA LYS A 32 -4.52 -8.00 -0.48
C LYS A 32 -3.34 -7.06 -0.68
N ILE A 33 -3.63 -5.79 -0.89
CA ILE A 33 -2.62 -4.75 -1.12
C ILE A 33 -2.57 -3.88 0.13
N VAL A 34 -1.38 -3.67 0.65
CA VAL A 34 -1.09 -2.77 1.77
C VAL A 34 -0.07 -1.76 1.30
N ILE A 35 -0.35 -0.48 1.49
CA ILE A 35 0.52 0.63 1.09
C ILE A 35 0.90 1.41 2.33
N ASN A 36 2.20 1.45 2.64
CA ASN A 36 2.79 2.19 3.76
C ASN A 36 2.10 1.95 5.11
N ASP A 37 1.58 0.74 5.35
CA ASP A 37 0.74 0.38 6.51
C ASP A 37 -0.52 1.25 6.73
N ALA A 38 -0.81 2.19 5.84
CA ALA A 38 -1.82 3.23 6.02
C ALA A 38 -3.07 3.00 5.16
N LEU A 39 -2.90 2.48 3.95
CA LEU A 39 -4.00 2.21 3.02
C LEU A 39 -4.01 0.74 2.62
N GLN A 40 -5.18 0.13 2.62
CA GLN A 40 -5.33 -1.29 2.30
C GLN A 40 -6.59 -1.53 1.48
N PHE A 41 -6.53 -2.50 0.56
CA PHE A 41 -7.68 -2.99 -0.18
C PHE A 41 -7.48 -4.44 -0.61
N GLU A 42 -8.57 -5.11 -0.95
CA GLU A 42 -8.59 -6.50 -1.42
C GLU A 42 -9.09 -6.57 -2.85
N GLY A 43 -8.60 -7.56 -3.60
CA GLY A 43 -8.93 -7.78 -4.99
C GLY A 43 -8.04 -7.01 -5.97
N ALA A 44 -8.15 -7.40 -7.24
CA ALA A 44 -7.51 -6.67 -8.33
C ALA A 44 -8.41 -5.52 -8.79
N ILE A 45 -7.83 -4.33 -8.95
CA ILE A 45 -8.51 -3.13 -9.45
C ILE A 45 -7.80 -2.60 -10.70
N PRO A 46 -8.48 -1.80 -11.55
CA PRO A 46 -7.86 -1.15 -12.68
C PRO A 46 -6.62 -0.32 -12.28
N GLU A 47 -5.64 -0.23 -13.18
CA GLU A 47 -4.36 0.46 -12.90
C GLU A 47 -4.54 1.92 -12.46
N LYS A 48 -5.48 2.63 -13.08
CA LYS A 48 -5.80 4.03 -12.73
C LYS A 48 -6.25 4.16 -11.28
N ASP A 49 -7.10 3.23 -10.83
CA ASP A 49 -7.62 3.23 -9.46
C ASP A 49 -6.53 2.86 -8.46
N PHE A 50 -5.67 1.90 -8.82
CA PHE A 50 -4.48 1.55 -8.04
C PHE A 50 -3.55 2.77 -7.88
N LEU A 51 -3.29 3.52 -8.95
CA LEU A 51 -2.42 4.69 -8.89
C LEU A 51 -3.03 5.77 -7.99
N GLY A 52 -4.35 5.97 -8.07
CA GLY A 52 -5.07 6.84 -7.16
C GLY A 52 -4.91 6.42 -5.69
N ALA A 53 -4.95 5.12 -5.39
CA ALA A 53 -4.70 4.61 -4.04
C ALA A 53 -3.27 4.90 -3.56
N VAL A 54 -2.25 4.72 -4.42
CA VAL A 54 -0.85 5.04 -4.09
C VAL A 54 -0.66 6.53 -3.81
N LEU A 55 -1.22 7.41 -4.65
CA LEU A 55 -1.13 8.86 -4.46
C LEU A 55 -1.81 9.32 -3.17
N ARG A 56 -3.02 8.80 -2.88
CA ARG A 56 -3.70 9.09 -1.62
C ARG A 56 -2.91 8.65 -0.38
N ALA A 57 -2.21 7.52 -0.47
CA ALA A 57 -1.42 7.00 0.63
C ALA A 57 -0.21 7.88 0.96
N VAL A 58 0.33 8.63 -0.01
CA VAL A 58 1.45 9.57 0.22
C VAL A 58 0.96 10.99 0.55
N ASP A 59 -0.16 11.44 0.00
CA ASP A 59 -0.73 12.76 0.31
C ASP A 59 -1.17 12.85 1.78
N GLY A 60 -1.70 11.75 2.34
CA GLY A 60 -2.03 11.65 3.77
C GLY A 60 -0.81 11.75 4.71
N GLN A 61 0.42 11.64 4.18
CA GLN A 61 1.67 11.81 4.94
C GLN A 61 2.29 13.21 4.81
N HIS A 62 1.73 14.11 3.98
CA HIS A 62 2.22 15.47 3.80
C HIS A 62 1.58 16.52 4.74
N SER A 63 0.70 16.10 5.66
CA SER A 63 0.07 17.00 6.63
C SER A 63 0.95 17.23 7.87
N ALA A 64 2.14 17.79 7.69
CA ALA A 64 2.83 18.52 8.76
C ALA A 64 3.16 19.93 8.21
N PRO A 65 2.57 21.01 8.75
CA PRO A 65 2.94 22.36 8.33
C PRO A 65 4.42 22.59 8.68
N PRO A 66 5.18 23.38 7.88
CA PRO A 66 6.50 23.81 8.31
C PRO A 66 6.36 24.60 9.61
N MET A 67 7.01 24.09 10.67
CA MET A 67 7.25 24.86 11.89
C MET A 67 8.23 25.99 11.54
N ASN A 68 7.69 27.21 11.56
CA ASN A 68 8.27 28.57 11.57
C ASN A 68 9.74 28.80 11.15
N GLU A 69 9.93 29.85 10.36
CA GLU A 69 10.63 31.07 10.83
C GLU A 69 9.69 32.27 10.70
#